data_AF-N1UVM3-F1
#
_entry.id   AF-N1UVM3-F1
#
_cell.length_a   1.000
_cell.length_b   1.000
_cell.length_c   1.000
_cell.angle_alpha   90.00
_cell.angle_beta   90.00
_cell.angle_gamma   90.00
#
_symmetry.space_group_name_H-M   'P 1'
#
loop_
_entity.id
_entity.type
_entity.pdbx_description
1 polymer ?
#
loop_
_entity_poly.entity_id
_entity_poly.type
_entity_poly.pdbx_seq_one_letter_code
_entity_poly.pdbx_strand_id
1 'polypeptide(L)'
;MLFFHVEQLRYYVFELKTGRFQPEYAGKLNFYVAVVDDVLKRDAHNETVGILICGSKNDHTVRYTLGRSASPMAVSAYTYEQLSAEDRSLVPGVDKLTAAMDQLPDDG
;
A
#
# COMPACT_ATOMS: atom_id res chain seq x y z
N MET A 1 -5.59 4.96 6.14
CA MET A 1 -4.87 4.84 7.43
C MET A 1 -3.37 5.04 7.21
N LEU A 2 -2.61 5.49 8.22
CA LEU A 2 -1.16 5.73 8.13
C LEU A 2 -0.45 5.09 9.33
N PHE A 3 0.64 4.37 9.08
CA PHE A 3 1.45 3.69 10.10
C PHE A 3 2.95 3.91 9.86
N PHE A 4 3.75 3.73 10.90
CA PHE A 4 5.22 3.74 10.80
C PHE A 4 5.79 2.41 11.29
N HIS A 5 6.65 1.80 10.49
CA HIS A 5 7.34 0.57 10.86
C HIS A 5 8.68 0.90 11.51
N VAL A 6 8.83 0.60 12.80
CA VAL A 6 9.99 1.02 13.59
C VAL A 6 11.28 0.36 13.12
N GLU A 7 11.28 -0.94 12.83
CA GLU A 7 12.50 -1.64 12.41
C GLU A 7 12.94 -1.27 10.97
N GLN A 8 11.98 -1.12 10.05
CA GLN A 8 12.26 -0.72 8.66
C GLN A 8 12.36 0.80 8.46
N LEU A 9 12.07 1.60 9.49
CA LEU A 9 12.06 3.07 9.45
C LEU A 9 11.31 3.66 8.24
N ARG A 10 10.11 3.18 7.93
CA ARG A 10 9.27 3.73 6.84
C ARG A 10 7.81 3.85 7.20
N TYR A 11 7.13 4.75 6.50
CA TYR A 11 5.67 4.85 6.58
C TYR A 11 4.98 3.85 5.66
N TYR A 12 3.79 3.46 6.07
CA TYR A 12 2.84 2.67 5.29
C TYR A 12 1.50 3.40 5.23
N VAL A 13 1.04 3.69 4.01
CA VAL A 13 -0.28 4.25 3.73
C VAL A 13 -1.20 3.13 3.30
N PHE A 14 -2.27 2.89 4.05
CA PHE A 14 -3.28 1.87 3.71
C PHE A 14 -4.56 2.54 3.23
N GLU A 15 -5.05 2.10 2.08
CA GLU A 15 -6.35 2.45 1.53
C GLU A 15 -7.19 1.18 1.40
N LEU A 16 -8.39 1.19 2.00
CA LEU A 16 -9.34 0.09 1.94
C LEU A 16 -10.54 0.51 1.10
N LYS A 17 -10.97 -0.34 0.18
CA LYS A 17 -12.16 -0.12 -0.66
C LYS A 17 -13.02 -1.37 -0.71
N THR A 18 -14.29 -1.20 -0.38
CA THR A 18 -15.31 -2.21 -0.63
C THR A 18 -15.58 -2.26 -2.14
N GLY A 19 -15.52 -3.46 -2.71
CA GLY A 19 -15.75 -3.70 -4.13
C GLY A 19 -14.51 -3.69 -5.03
N ARG A 20 -14.74 -3.77 -6.35
CA ARG A 20 -13.67 -3.99 -7.34
C ARG A 20 -12.72 -2.81 -7.45
N PHE A 21 -11.48 -3.12 -7.80
CA PHE A 21 -10.44 -2.14 -8.10
C PHE A 21 -10.87 -1.14 -9.17
N GLN A 22 -10.59 0.14 -8.94
CA GLN A 22 -10.68 1.22 -9.91
C GLN A 22 -9.33 1.94 -10.04
N PRO A 23 -8.89 2.35 -11.24
CA PRO A 23 -7.63 3.07 -11.43
C PRO A 23 -7.49 4.34 -10.58
N GLU A 24 -8.61 5.04 -10.31
CA GLU A 24 -8.64 6.22 -9.45
C GLU A 24 -8.12 5.94 -8.03
N TYR A 25 -8.35 4.74 -7.50
CA TYR A 25 -7.92 4.36 -6.15
C TYR A 25 -6.39 4.31 -6.06
N ALA A 26 -5.73 3.81 -7.10
CA ALA A 26 -4.27 3.84 -7.20
C ALA A 26 -3.75 5.29 -7.29
N GLY A 27 -4.43 6.15 -8.06
CA GLY A 27 -4.09 7.57 -8.15
C GLY A 27 -4.15 8.28 -6.80
N LYS A 28 -5.22 8.06 -6.03
CA LYS A 28 -5.37 8.60 -4.67
C LYS A 28 -4.30 8.09 -3.72
N LEU A 29 -4.05 6.78 -3.71
CA LEU A 29 -3.00 6.19 -2.87
C LEU A 29 -1.63 6.77 -3.20
N ASN A 30 -1.29 6.91 -4.48
CA ASN A 30 -0.04 7.50 -4.92
C ASN A 30 0.10 8.95 -4.45
N PHE A 31 -0.98 9.74 -4.53
CA PHE A 31 -1.00 11.10 -4.00
C PHE A 31 -0.71 11.13 -2.49
N TYR A 32 -1.33 10.23 -1.71
CA TYR A 32 -1.09 10.15 -0.27
C TYR A 32 0.35 9.75 0.05
N VAL A 33 0.92 8.78 -0.67
CA VAL A 33 2.34 8.39 -0.52
C VAL A 33 3.25 9.59 -0.78
N ALA A 34 3.02 10.34 -1.87
CA ALA A 34 3.80 11.52 -2.20
C ALA A 34 3.71 12.60 -1.11
N VAL A 35 2.51 12.87 -0.57
CA VAL A 35 2.34 13.84 0.53
C VAL A 35 3.05 13.38 1.80
N VAL A 36 3.01 12.08 2.13
CA VAL A 36 3.72 11.55 3.32
C VAL A 36 5.23 11.67 3.15
N ASP A 37 5.75 11.37 1.95
CA ASP A 37 7.17 11.51 1.64
C ASP A 37 7.63 12.98 1.66
N ASP A 38 6.79 13.93 1.25
CA ASP A 38 7.10 15.36 1.26
C ASP A 38 7.02 15.98 2.67
N VAL A 39 6.02 15.60 3.46
CA VAL A 39 5.68 16.30 4.71
C VAL A 39 6.21 15.61 5.96
N LEU A 40 6.27 14.26 5.98
CA LEU A 40 6.51 13.49 7.20
C LEU A 40 7.82 12.69 7.18
N LYS A 41 8.31 12.32 6.00
CA LYS A 41 9.57 11.58 5.85
C LYS A 41 10.75 12.44 6.29
N ARG A 42 11.71 11.79 6.94
CA ARG A 42 13.00 12.36 7.33
C ARG A 42 14.09 11.67 6.53
N ASP A 43 15.27 12.27 6.46
CA ASP A 43 16.40 11.70 5.71
C ASP A 43 16.78 10.28 6.17
N ALA A 44 16.57 9.98 7.46
CA ALA A 44 16.83 8.66 8.02
C ALA A 44 15.72 7.63 7.72
N HIS A 45 14.59 8.05 7.16
CA HIS A 45 13.47 7.16 6.86
C HIS A 45 13.58 6.61 5.44
N ASN A 46 13.25 5.33 5.30
CA ASN A 46 13.08 4.67 4.02
C ASN A 46 11.83 5.17 3.29
N GLU A 47 11.74 4.90 1.98
CA GLU A 47 10.59 5.28 1.14
C GLU A 47 9.26 4.75 1.69
N THR A 48 8.21 5.58 1.59
CA THR A 48 6.86 5.20 2.00
C THR A 48 6.28 4.14 1.06
N VAL A 49 5.54 3.19 1.64
CA VAL A 49 4.82 2.15 0.88
C VAL A 49 3.32 2.45 0.92
N GLY A 50 2.69 2.45 -0.25
CA GLY A 50 1.24 2.44 -0.36
C GLY A 50 0.71 1.00 -0.47
N ILE A 51 -0.37 0.70 0.25
CA ILE A 51 -1.08 -0.58 0.18
C ILE A 51 -2.56 -0.27 -0.08
N LEU A 52 -3.06 -0.67 -1.23
CA LEU A 52 -4.47 -0.61 -1.59
C LEU A 52 -5.05 -2.01 -1.47
N ILE A 53 -6.12 -2.16 -0.71
CA ILE A 53 -6.88 -3.40 -0.69
C ILE A 53 -8.30 -3.12 -1.15
N CYS A 54 -8.69 -3.81 -2.23
CA CYS A 54 -10.01 -3.71 -2.83
C CYS A 54 -10.70 -5.06 -2.72
N GLY A 55 -11.93 -5.13 -2.23
CA GLY A 55 -12.62 -6.40 -2.24
C GLY A 55 -13.92 -6.48 -1.47
N SER A 56 -14.48 -7.68 -1.47
CA SER A 56 -15.55 -8.11 -0.58
C SER A 56 -15.11 -9.38 0.14
N LYS A 57 -15.90 -9.85 1.10
CA LYS A 57 -15.60 -10.95 2.04
C LYS A 57 -15.04 -12.28 1.48
N ASN A 58 -14.91 -12.44 0.16
CA ASN A 58 -14.32 -13.61 -0.52
C ASN A 58 -13.55 -13.26 -1.82
N ASP A 59 -13.40 -11.98 -2.16
CA ASP A 59 -12.71 -11.54 -3.38
C ASP A 59 -11.91 -10.28 -3.08
N HIS A 60 -10.70 -10.49 -2.57
CA HIS A 60 -9.76 -9.42 -2.20
C HIS A 60 -8.62 -9.32 -3.20
N THR A 61 -8.38 -8.10 -3.67
CA THR A 61 -7.21 -7.74 -4.47
C THR A 61 -6.35 -6.80 -3.66
N VAL A 62 -5.13 -7.23 -3.33
CA VAL A 62 -4.11 -6.38 -2.70
C VAL A 62 -3.19 -5.83 -3.78
N ARG A 63 -2.97 -4.51 -3.77
CA ARG A 63 -2.03 -3.81 -4.63
C ARG A 63 -1.08 -2.97 -3.79
N TYR A 64 0.16 -2.90 -4.26
CA TYR A 64 1.27 -2.22 -3.60
C TYR A 64 1.80 -1.12 -4.49
N THR A 65 2.11 0.01 -3.88
CA THR A 65 2.73 1.18 -4.50
C THR A 65 4.09 1.37 -3.83
N LEU A 66 5.16 1.28 -4.61
CA LEU A 66 6.54 1.40 -4.13
C LEU A 66 7.22 2.64 -4.72
N GLY A 67 7.87 3.43 -3.87
CA GLY A 67 8.54 4.68 -4.24
C GLY A 67 9.78 4.57 -5.14
N ARG A 68 10.20 3.37 -5.54
CA ARG A 68 11.55 3.04 -6.06
C ARG A 68 12.02 3.78 -7.33
N SER A 69 11.23 4.65 -7.93
CA SER A 69 11.60 5.27 -9.19
C SER A 69 11.90 6.76 -8.99
N ALA A 70 13.13 7.16 -9.31
CA ALA A 70 13.61 8.55 -9.38
C ALA A 70 12.84 9.46 -10.38
N SER A 71 11.69 9.00 -10.88
CA SER A 71 10.75 9.75 -11.70
C SER A 71 9.45 9.95 -10.93
N PRO A 72 8.95 11.19 -10.77
CA PRO A 72 7.70 11.51 -10.08
C PRO A 72 6.46 10.76 -10.62
N MET A 73 6.56 10.21 -11.82
CA MET A 73 5.46 9.52 -12.52
C MET A 73 5.45 7.99 -12.33
N ALA A 74 6.44 7.39 -11.68
CA ALA A 74 6.69 5.95 -11.77
C ALA A 74 6.38 5.16 -10.49
N VAL A 75 5.43 5.62 -9.68
CA VAL A 75 4.87 4.83 -8.57
C VAL A 75 3.73 3.97 -9.13
N SER A 76 4.07 2.85 -9.76
CA SER A 76 3.07 1.94 -10.33
C SER A 76 2.42 1.09 -9.22
N ALA A 77 1.15 0.73 -9.39
CA ALA A 77 0.45 -0.18 -8.49
C ALA A 77 0.65 -1.64 -8.96
N TYR A 78 1.36 -2.43 -8.17
CA TYR A 78 1.73 -3.82 -8.44
C TYR A 78 0.86 -4.79 -7.63
N THR A 79 0.55 -5.97 -8.17
CA THR A 79 0.08 -7.10 -7.35
C THR A 79 1.28 -7.75 -6.64
N TYR A 80 1.03 -8.57 -5.62
CA TYR A 80 2.11 -9.23 -4.87
C TYR A 80 3.02 -10.10 -5.76
N GLU A 81 2.44 -10.75 -6.77
CA GLU A 81 3.17 -11.58 -7.73
C GLU A 81 4.14 -10.75 -8.58
N GLN A 82 3.80 -9.48 -8.83
CA GLN A 82 4.59 -8.54 -9.63
C GLN A 82 5.73 -7.89 -8.82
N LEU A 83 5.75 -8.05 -7.50
CA LEU A 83 6.82 -7.54 -6.66
C LEU A 83 8.10 -8.36 -6.82
N SER A 84 9.24 -7.66 -6.82
CA SER A 84 10.57 -8.29 -6.76
C SER A 84 10.73 -9.07 -5.44
N ALA A 85 11.65 -10.04 -5.40
CA ALA A 85 11.93 -10.78 -4.17
C ALA A 85 12.37 -9.86 -3.02
N GLU A 86 13.13 -8.81 -3.36
CA GLU A 86 13.55 -7.78 -2.41
C GLU A 86 12.34 -7.02 -1.87
N ASP A 87 11.43 -6.58 -2.73
CA ASP A 87 10.22 -5.83 -2.32
C ASP A 87 9.23 -6.66 -1.52
N ARG A 88 9.13 -7.96 -1.78
CA ARG A 88 8.29 -8.86 -0.98
C ARG A 88 8.75 -8.95 0.48
N SER A 89 10.05 -8.77 0.75
CA SER A 89 10.55 -8.70 2.13
C SER A 89 10.18 -7.40 2.84
N LEU A 90 9.85 -6.37 2.06
CA LEU A 90 9.52 -5.02 2.53
C LEU A 90 8.01 -4.77 2.64
N VAL A 91 7.18 -5.78 2.40
CA VAL A 91 5.72 -5.62 2.52
C VAL A 91 5.12 -6.77 3.32
N PRO A 92 4.05 -6.53 4.09
CA PRO A 92 3.30 -7.61 4.71
C PRO A 92 2.71 -8.53 3.64
N GLY A 93 2.80 -9.84 3.88
CA GLY A 93 2.25 -10.86 2.99
C GLY A 93 0.74 -10.74 2.83
N VAL A 94 0.24 -11.03 1.62
CA VAL A 94 -1.17 -10.87 1.23
C VAL A 94 -2.11 -11.60 2.18
N ASP A 95 -1.80 -12.83 2.57
CA ASP A 95 -2.64 -13.64 3.46
C ASP A 95 -2.91 -12.98 4.81
N LYS A 96 -1.93 -12.24 5.35
CA LYS A 96 -2.10 -11.52 6.61
C LYS A 96 -3.00 -10.30 6.45
N LEU A 97 -2.91 -9.63 5.30
CA LEU A 97 -3.71 -8.44 5.01
C LEU A 97 -5.17 -8.80 4.73
N THR A 98 -5.41 -9.86 3.97
CA THR A 98 -6.78 -10.35 3.68
C THR A 98 -7.44 -10.89 4.95
N ALA A 99 -6.74 -11.67 5.77
CA ALA A 99 -7.26 -12.15 7.04
C ALA A 99 -7.62 -11.03 8.03
N ALA A 100 -6.89 -9.90 8.00
CA ALA A 100 -7.24 -8.73 8.79
C ALA A 100 -8.50 -8.03 8.27
N MET A 101 -8.73 -8.04 6.96
CA MET A 101 -9.95 -7.47 6.36
C MET A 101 -11.20 -8.30 6.61
N ASP A 102 -11.11 -9.62 6.62
CA ASP A 102 -12.27 -10.49 6.91
C ASP A 102 -12.83 -10.31 8.33
N GLN A 103 -12.04 -9.69 9.22
CA GLN A 103 -12.45 -9.34 10.57
C GLN A 103 -13.12 -7.96 10.67
N LEU A 104 -13.08 -7.16 9.60
CA LEU A 104 -13.78 -5.87 9.57
C LEU A 104 -15.29 -6.09 9.38
N PRO A 105 -16.14 -5.35 10.10
CA PRO A 105 -17.57 -5.38 9.84
C PRO A 105 -17.84 -4.92 8.40
N ASP A 106 -18.80 -5.57 7.72
CA ASP A 106 -19.26 -5.10 6.41
C ASP A 106 -19.84 -3.68 6.58
N ASP A 107 -19.29 -2.72 5.85
CA ASP A 107 -19.88 -1.39 5.67
C ASP A 107 -21.14 -1.57 4.81
N GLY A 108 -22.25 -1.95 5.47
CA GLY A 108 -23.58 -2.12 4.87
C GLY A 108 -24.18 -0.82 4.35
#